data_AF-A0A1C6R767-F1
#
_entry.id   AF-A0A1C6R767-F1
#
_cell.length_a   1.000
_cell.length_b   1.000
_cell.length_c   1.000
_cell.angle_alpha   90.00
_cell.angle_beta   90.00
_cell.angle_gamma   90.00
#
_symmetry.space_group_name_H-M   'P 1'
#
loop_
_entity.id
_entity.type
_entity.pdbx_description
1 polymer ?
#
loop_
_entity_poly.entity_id
_entity_poly.type
_entity_poly.pdbx_seq_one_letter_code
_entity_poly.pdbx_strand_id
1 'polypeptide(L)'
;MLTYDVKIWSIRKRPNRVAAYQLRWRVGSQPFSKSYRIKAQADGRRSQLMAALRNQEQFDTESGLPGSEVKALNTTTWYAHSCAYAEMKWPDASAKHRASIADTLATITPKLVKDTRGAPAARVLRLALYSWAYRFVLTDEGLRPRLDVEQPPDEVVAALDWIKRKSIDMTALETASVVRTALDTLKLKQDGTAAAPNTVKRKRPVLSNCLRYAVERELLTAMPLGKVDWTPPQTEDEIDTRFVPGPKQAKSS
;
A
#
# COMPACT_ATOMS: atom_id res chain seq x y z
N MET A 1 25.71 -3.87 -0.76
CA MET A 1 26.54 -2.65 -0.96
C MET A 1 26.40 -2.22 -2.42
N LEU A 2 26.31 -0.93 -2.72
CA LEU A 2 26.16 -0.45 -4.11
C LEU A 2 27.53 -0.17 -4.76
N THR A 3 27.71 -0.59 -6.02
CA THR A 3 28.96 -0.39 -6.78
C THR A 3 28.71 -0.16 -8.28
N TYR A 4 29.65 0.51 -8.93
CA TYR A 4 29.70 0.65 -10.39
C TYR A 4 30.53 -0.45 -11.08
N ASP A 5 31.26 -1.26 -10.31
CA ASP A 5 32.03 -2.39 -10.86
C ASP A 5 31.10 -3.50 -11.32
N VAL A 6 30.68 -3.44 -12.59
CA VAL A 6 29.73 -4.37 -13.18
C VAL A 6 30.21 -4.83 -14.55
N LYS A 7 30.23 -6.15 -14.76
CA LYS A 7 30.59 -6.75 -16.04
C LYS A 7 29.47 -7.66 -16.54
N ILE A 8 28.84 -7.28 -17.65
CA ILE A 8 27.76 -8.07 -18.28
C ILE A 8 28.33 -8.81 -19.50
N TRP A 9 28.23 -10.14 -19.49
CA TRP A 9 28.76 -10.96 -20.59
C TRP A 9 27.75 -11.15 -21.72
N SER A 10 28.22 -11.71 -22.84
CA SER A 10 27.36 -12.24 -23.90
C SER A 10 26.58 -13.46 -23.40
N ILE A 11 25.42 -13.70 -24.01
CA ILE A 11 24.57 -14.84 -23.66
C ILE A 11 25.25 -16.12 -24.10
N ARG A 12 25.46 -17.03 -23.15
CA ARG A 12 26.03 -18.35 -23.39
C ARG A 12 24.91 -19.35 -23.71
N LYS A 13 25.02 -20.10 -24.81
CA LYS A 13 24.15 -21.24 -25.08
C LYS A 13 24.71 -22.49 -24.38
N ARG A 14 23.89 -23.19 -23.61
CA ARG A 14 24.20 -24.49 -23.00
C ARG A 14 23.38 -25.57 -23.70
N PRO A 15 24.01 -26.40 -24.54
CA PRO A 15 23.30 -27.51 -25.18
C PRO A 15 22.76 -28.46 -24.09
N ASN A 16 21.67 -29.16 -24.39
CA ASN A 16 21.05 -30.16 -23.50
C ASN A 16 20.44 -29.60 -22.21
N ARG A 17 19.97 -28.33 -22.22
CA ARG A 17 19.21 -27.73 -21.12
C ARG A 17 17.92 -27.10 -21.65
N VAL A 18 16.81 -27.28 -20.92
CA VAL A 18 15.50 -26.68 -21.25
C VAL A 18 15.59 -25.15 -21.32
N ALA A 19 16.33 -24.53 -20.39
CA ALA A 19 16.70 -23.12 -20.43
C ALA A 19 18.14 -22.95 -20.95
N ALA A 20 18.31 -23.12 -22.26
CA ALA A 20 19.61 -23.15 -22.92
C ALA A 20 20.35 -21.81 -22.92
N TYR A 21 19.65 -20.67 -22.84
CA TYR A 21 20.25 -19.34 -22.99
C TYR A 21 20.58 -18.73 -21.63
N GLN A 22 21.85 -18.75 -21.23
CA GLN A 22 22.31 -18.23 -19.94
C GLN A 22 22.91 -16.83 -20.10
N LEU A 23 22.28 -15.85 -19.48
CA LEU A 23 22.85 -14.53 -19.22
C LEU A 23 23.71 -14.60 -17.95
N ARG A 24 24.90 -14.03 -18.00
CA ARG A 24 25.81 -13.93 -16.86
C ARG A 24 26.26 -12.49 -16.70
N TRP A 25 26.41 -12.05 -15.47
CA TRP A 25 27.03 -10.76 -15.13
C TRP A 25 27.69 -10.85 -13.76
N ARG A 26 28.56 -9.91 -13.45
CA ARG A 26 29.26 -9.81 -12.16
C ARG A 26 29.07 -8.41 -11.63
N VAL A 27 28.92 -8.30 -10.32
CA VAL A 27 28.85 -7.03 -9.58
C VAL A 27 29.87 -7.12 -8.44
N GLY A 28 30.82 -6.20 -8.38
CA GLY A 28 31.96 -6.29 -7.45
C GLY A 28 32.70 -7.61 -7.68
N SER A 29 32.88 -8.46 -6.66
CA SER A 29 33.47 -9.80 -6.80
C SER A 29 32.46 -10.92 -7.12
N GLN A 30 31.15 -10.63 -7.04
CA GLN A 30 30.11 -11.65 -6.97
C GLN A 30 29.54 -11.98 -8.37
N PRO A 31 29.57 -13.25 -8.82
CA PRO A 31 29.03 -13.65 -10.10
C PRO A 31 27.53 -13.98 -10.01
N PHE A 32 26.78 -13.55 -11.01
CA PHE A 32 25.34 -13.80 -11.17
C PHE A 32 25.04 -14.44 -12.51
N SER A 33 23.98 -15.26 -12.55
CA SER A 33 23.48 -15.79 -13.81
C SER A 33 21.99 -16.06 -13.80
N LYS A 34 21.36 -15.91 -14.96
CA LYS A 34 19.95 -16.26 -15.16
C LYS A 34 19.78 -16.94 -16.50
N SER A 35 18.98 -18.01 -16.52
CA SER A 35 18.81 -18.87 -17.70
C SER A 35 17.40 -18.74 -18.25
N TYR A 36 17.29 -18.70 -19.58
CA TYR A 36 16.06 -18.51 -20.31
C TYR A 36 15.88 -19.61 -21.35
N ARG A 37 14.61 -19.95 -21.64
CA ARG A 37 14.25 -20.90 -22.70
C ARG A 37 14.41 -20.28 -24.09
N ILE A 38 14.14 -18.98 -24.20
CA ILE A 38 14.12 -18.23 -25.46
C ILE A 38 15.28 -17.23 -25.46
N LYS A 39 16.05 -17.20 -26.55
CA LYS A 39 17.19 -16.26 -26.70
C LYS A 39 16.75 -14.80 -26.54
N ALA A 40 15.65 -14.43 -27.19
CA ALA A 40 15.09 -13.08 -27.15
C ALA A 40 14.78 -12.59 -25.73
N GLN A 41 14.33 -13.47 -24.81
CA GLN A 41 14.10 -13.10 -23.41
C GLN A 41 15.41 -12.82 -22.67
N ALA A 42 16.46 -13.63 -22.94
CA ALA A 42 17.79 -13.39 -22.41
C ALA A 42 18.40 -12.09 -22.95
N ASP A 43 18.24 -11.82 -24.25
CA ASP A 43 18.67 -10.56 -24.90
C ASP A 43 17.92 -9.36 -24.33
N GLY A 44 16.59 -9.46 -24.16
CA GLY A 44 15.79 -8.41 -23.53
C GLY A 44 16.28 -8.08 -22.12
N ARG A 45 16.53 -9.09 -21.28
CA ARG A 45 17.10 -8.85 -19.94
C ARG A 45 18.49 -8.24 -20.01
N ARG A 46 19.35 -8.74 -20.91
CA ARG A 46 20.70 -8.19 -21.10
C ARG A 46 20.63 -6.71 -21.47
N SER A 47 19.72 -6.33 -22.35
CA SER A 47 19.49 -4.93 -22.74
C SER A 47 19.03 -4.07 -21.57
N GLN A 48 18.17 -4.57 -20.68
CA GLN A 48 17.78 -3.86 -19.46
C GLN A 48 18.98 -3.59 -18.53
N LEU A 49 19.81 -4.60 -18.27
CA LEU A 49 21.01 -4.44 -17.44
C LEU A 49 22.03 -3.49 -18.09
N MET A 50 22.18 -3.54 -19.41
CA MET A 50 23.03 -2.59 -20.16
C MET A 50 22.46 -1.17 -20.12
N ALA A 51 21.14 -0.99 -20.13
CA ALA A 51 20.52 0.31 -19.99
C ALA A 51 20.78 0.92 -18.61
N ALA A 52 20.67 0.14 -17.54
CA ALA A 52 21.05 0.58 -16.19
C ALA A 52 22.52 1.07 -16.14
N LEU A 53 23.45 0.33 -16.75
CA LEU A 53 24.84 0.78 -16.89
C LEU A 53 24.99 2.09 -17.66
N ARG A 54 24.28 2.24 -18.79
CA ARG A 54 24.30 3.47 -19.60
C ARG A 54 23.75 4.67 -18.83
N ASN A 55 22.79 4.42 -17.94
CA ASN A 55 22.20 5.43 -17.07
C ASN A 55 23.05 5.73 -15.82
N GLN A 56 24.28 5.21 -15.74
CA GLN A 56 25.18 5.36 -14.60
C GLN A 56 24.53 4.92 -13.28
N GLU A 57 23.83 3.80 -13.32
CA GLU A 57 23.18 3.25 -12.14
C GLU A 57 24.14 2.32 -11.38
N GLN A 58 24.18 2.43 -10.05
CA GLN A 58 24.91 1.47 -9.21
C GLN A 58 24.16 0.15 -9.11
N PHE A 59 24.89 -0.94 -8.93
CA PHE A 59 24.34 -2.27 -8.73
C PHE A 59 24.63 -2.73 -7.31
N ASP A 60 23.69 -3.46 -6.72
CA ASP A 60 23.89 -4.07 -5.42
C ASP A 60 24.70 -5.36 -5.53
N THR A 61 25.74 -5.46 -4.70
CA THR A 61 26.68 -6.60 -4.69
C THR A 61 26.04 -7.90 -4.25
N GLU A 62 25.00 -7.87 -3.42
CA GLU A 62 24.38 -9.08 -2.87
C GLU A 62 23.37 -9.69 -3.84
N SER A 63 22.48 -8.86 -4.38
CA SER A 63 21.42 -9.28 -5.31
C SER A 63 21.88 -9.31 -6.77
N GLY A 64 22.92 -8.56 -7.10
CA GLY A 64 23.41 -8.38 -8.47
C GLY A 64 22.49 -7.53 -9.34
N LEU A 65 21.51 -6.84 -8.76
CA LEU A 65 20.52 -6.06 -9.52
C LEU A 65 20.88 -4.56 -9.52
N PRO A 66 20.42 -3.81 -10.54
CA PRO A 66 20.48 -2.35 -10.52
C PRO A 66 19.79 -1.79 -9.26
N GLY A 67 20.31 -0.70 -8.70
CA GLY A 67 19.82 -0.10 -7.46
C GLY A 67 18.33 0.29 -7.51
N SER A 68 17.82 0.72 -8.67
CA SER A 68 16.41 0.99 -8.94
C SER A 68 15.56 -0.28 -8.86
N GLU A 69 16.05 -1.42 -9.33
CA GLU A 69 15.36 -2.70 -9.20
C GLU A 69 15.38 -3.19 -7.75
N VAL A 70 16.51 -3.05 -7.05
CA VAL A 70 16.59 -3.35 -5.61
C VAL A 70 15.62 -2.48 -4.83
N LYS A 71 15.57 -1.18 -5.15
CA LYS A 71 14.60 -0.26 -4.56
C LYS A 71 13.17 -0.68 -4.84
N ALA A 72 12.85 -1.05 -6.09
CA ALA A 72 11.53 -1.55 -6.46
C ALA A 72 11.15 -2.83 -5.71
N LEU A 73 12.10 -3.75 -5.52
CA LEU A 73 11.88 -4.98 -4.75
C LEU A 73 11.65 -4.71 -3.25
N ASN A 74 12.30 -3.67 -2.71
CA ASN A 74 12.21 -3.28 -1.32
C ASN A 74 11.15 -2.19 -1.06
N THR A 75 10.35 -1.82 -2.07
CA THR A 75 9.35 -0.77 -1.87
C THR A 75 8.17 -1.33 -1.07
N THR A 76 7.88 -0.68 0.07
CA THR A 76 6.71 -1.03 0.88
C THR A 76 5.44 -0.69 0.10
N THR A 77 4.49 -1.62 0.05
CA THR A 77 3.18 -1.38 -0.58
C THR A 77 2.25 -0.59 0.34
N TRP A 78 1.25 0.09 -0.22
CA TRP A 78 0.20 0.75 0.57
C TRP A 78 -0.44 -0.21 1.58
N TYR A 79 -0.80 -1.42 1.15
CA TYR A 79 -1.40 -2.42 2.03
C TYR A 79 -0.49 -2.73 3.23
N ALA A 80 0.78 -3.07 3.00
CA ALA A 80 1.73 -3.36 4.07
C ALA A 80 1.94 -2.17 5.00
N HIS A 81 2.07 -0.96 4.46
CA HIS A 81 2.19 0.25 5.25
C HIS A 81 0.94 0.51 6.12
N SER A 82 -0.25 0.34 5.54
CA SER A 82 -1.52 0.57 6.23
C SER A 82 -1.76 -0.41 7.38
N CYS A 83 -1.33 -1.67 7.26
CA CYS A 83 -1.34 -2.64 8.35
C CYS A 83 -0.41 -2.20 9.48
N ALA A 84 0.82 -1.80 9.17
CA ALA A 84 1.77 -1.30 10.17
C ALA A 84 1.28 -0.01 10.87
N TYR A 85 0.60 0.88 10.13
CA TYR A 85 -0.06 2.05 10.73
C TYR A 85 -1.17 1.65 11.71
N ALA A 86 -2.03 0.70 11.31
CA ALA A 86 -3.10 0.20 12.17
C ALA A 86 -2.53 -0.46 13.44
N GLU A 87 -1.47 -1.25 13.31
CA GLU A 87 -0.75 -1.88 14.42
C GLU A 87 -0.18 -0.85 15.38
N MET A 88 0.58 0.13 14.87
CA MET A 88 1.16 1.20 15.68
C MET A 88 0.10 2.00 16.45
N LYS A 89 -1.06 2.26 15.83
CA LYS A 89 -2.13 3.05 16.48
C LYS A 89 -3.01 2.25 17.43
N TRP A 90 -3.05 0.93 17.32
CA TRP A 90 -4.05 0.13 18.01
C TRP A 90 -3.95 0.20 19.55
N PRO A 91 -2.76 0.10 20.19
CA PRO A 91 -2.64 0.10 21.65
C PRO A 91 -3.32 1.30 22.31
N ASP A 92 -3.03 2.51 21.82
CA ASP A 92 -3.49 3.77 22.42
C ASP A 92 -4.86 4.25 21.90
N ALA A 93 -5.40 3.61 20.85
CA ALA A 93 -6.68 3.99 20.29
C ALA A 93 -7.86 3.44 21.10
N SER A 94 -8.88 4.27 21.35
CA SER A 94 -10.16 3.80 21.89
C SER A 94 -10.85 2.82 20.92
N ALA A 95 -11.77 1.98 21.41
CA ALA A 95 -12.51 1.04 20.56
C ALA A 95 -13.21 1.73 19.37
N LYS A 96 -13.81 2.90 19.60
CA LYS A 96 -14.43 3.72 18.54
C LYS A 96 -13.39 4.23 17.53
N HIS A 97 -12.20 4.61 17.99
CA HIS A 97 -11.12 5.07 17.11
C HIS A 97 -10.53 3.92 16.29
N ARG A 98 -10.29 2.75 16.90
CA ARG A 98 -9.88 1.50 16.21
C ARG A 98 -10.84 1.13 15.09
N ALA A 99 -12.14 1.14 15.37
CA ALA A 99 -13.17 0.90 14.36
C ALA A 99 -13.16 1.94 13.23
N SER A 100 -12.90 3.21 13.56
CA SER A 100 -12.77 4.29 12.56
C SER A 100 -11.53 4.13 11.69
N ILE A 101 -10.41 3.67 12.26
CA ILE A 101 -9.18 3.36 11.53
C ILE A 101 -9.45 2.23 10.54
N ALA A 102 -9.96 1.10 11.02
CA ALA A 102 -10.27 -0.06 10.18
C ALA A 102 -11.27 0.28 9.08
N ASP A 103 -12.35 1.02 9.39
CA ASP A 103 -13.36 1.43 8.40
C ASP A 103 -12.75 2.33 7.31
N THR A 104 -11.92 3.29 7.71
CA THR A 104 -11.28 4.20 6.76
C THR A 104 -10.33 3.45 5.84
N LEU A 105 -9.41 2.65 6.40
CA LEU A 105 -8.43 1.92 5.61
C LEU A 105 -9.10 0.89 4.69
N ALA A 106 -10.10 0.15 5.19
CA ALA A 106 -10.87 -0.79 4.37
C ALA A 106 -11.67 -0.11 3.24
N THR A 107 -11.96 1.19 3.36
CA THR A 107 -12.61 1.97 2.29
C THR A 107 -11.62 2.38 1.21
N ILE A 108 -10.41 2.80 1.59
CA ILE A 108 -9.42 3.37 0.66
C ILE A 108 -8.61 2.28 -0.05
N THR A 109 -8.18 1.25 0.67
CA THR A 109 -7.22 0.24 0.17
C THR A 109 -7.64 -0.44 -1.14
N PRO A 110 -8.92 -0.81 -1.38
CA PRO A 110 -9.33 -1.39 -2.66
C PRO A 110 -9.19 -0.46 -3.87
N LYS A 111 -9.05 0.86 -3.67
CA LYS A 111 -8.84 1.85 -4.72
C LYS A 111 -7.37 2.18 -4.95
N LEU A 112 -6.48 1.75 -4.06
CA LEU A 112 -5.04 1.92 -4.17
C LEU A 112 -4.37 0.62 -4.66
N VAL A 113 -4.83 0.17 -5.84
CA VAL A 113 -4.34 -1.03 -6.53
C VAL A 113 -3.83 -0.70 -7.92
N LYS A 114 -2.87 -1.48 -8.41
CA LYS A 114 -2.24 -1.36 -9.72
C LYS A 114 -3.25 -1.59 -10.86
N ASP A 115 -4.17 -2.54 -10.66
CA ASP A 115 -5.29 -2.83 -11.56
C ASP A 115 -6.38 -3.63 -10.83
N THR A 116 -7.57 -3.73 -11.43
CA THR A 116 -8.75 -4.42 -10.87
C THR A 116 -8.95 -5.84 -11.43
N ARG A 117 -7.98 -6.39 -12.19
CA ARG A 117 -8.13 -7.71 -12.81
C ARG A 117 -8.18 -8.80 -11.74
N GLY A 118 -9.24 -9.62 -11.81
CA GLY A 118 -9.49 -10.70 -10.87
C GLY A 118 -9.84 -10.19 -9.46
N ALA A 119 -10.34 -8.96 -9.33
CA ALA A 119 -10.78 -8.42 -8.06
C ALA A 119 -11.89 -9.29 -7.43
N PRO A 120 -11.76 -9.66 -6.15
CA PRO A 120 -12.87 -10.26 -5.40
C PRO A 120 -14.06 -9.29 -5.30
N ALA A 121 -15.23 -9.82 -4.95
CA ALA A 121 -16.41 -9.00 -4.71
C ALA A 121 -16.14 -7.92 -3.65
N ALA A 122 -16.67 -6.70 -3.86
CA ALA A 122 -16.41 -5.55 -2.99
C ALA A 122 -16.75 -5.81 -1.51
N ARG A 123 -17.82 -6.59 -1.25
CA ARG A 123 -18.22 -7.00 0.10
C ARG A 123 -17.17 -7.90 0.77
N VAL A 124 -16.60 -8.84 0.02
CA VAL A 124 -15.56 -9.76 0.51
C VAL A 124 -14.27 -8.99 0.78
N LEU A 125 -13.86 -8.09 -0.12
CA LEU A 125 -12.70 -7.21 0.10
C LEU A 125 -12.87 -6.36 1.37
N ARG A 126 -14.07 -5.79 1.56
CA ARG A 126 -14.35 -5.00 2.76
C ARG A 126 -14.30 -5.86 4.02
N LEU A 127 -14.92 -7.04 4.01
CA LEU A 127 -14.89 -7.98 5.14
C LEU A 127 -13.45 -8.36 5.49
N ALA A 128 -12.66 -8.74 4.49
CA ALA A 128 -11.27 -9.13 4.64
C ALA A 128 -10.41 -8.00 5.23
N LEU A 129 -10.56 -6.77 4.73
CA LEU A 129 -9.79 -5.65 5.24
C LEU A 129 -10.25 -5.19 6.64
N TYR A 130 -11.55 -4.95 6.81
CA TYR A 130 -12.11 -4.38 8.04
C TYR A 130 -12.06 -5.34 9.22
N SER A 131 -12.47 -6.59 9.02
CA SER A 131 -12.65 -7.57 10.11
C SER A 131 -11.42 -8.44 10.36
N TRP A 132 -10.46 -8.44 9.45
CA TRP A 132 -9.25 -9.27 9.54
C TRP A 132 -7.95 -8.46 9.46
N ALA A 133 -7.65 -7.84 8.31
CA ALA A 133 -6.34 -7.19 8.10
C ALA A 133 -6.06 -6.01 9.03
N TYR A 134 -7.10 -5.25 9.39
CA TYR A 134 -7.00 -4.10 10.29
C TYR A 134 -7.57 -4.37 11.69
N ARG A 135 -7.62 -5.63 12.11
CA ARG A 135 -8.10 -6.03 13.42
C ARG A 135 -6.99 -6.73 14.22
N PHE A 136 -6.89 -6.37 15.50
CA PHE A 136 -5.93 -6.92 16.44
C PHE A 136 -6.68 -7.49 17.63
N VAL A 137 -6.13 -8.56 18.21
CA VAL A 137 -6.70 -9.30 19.34
C VAL A 137 -5.69 -9.32 20.48
N LEU A 138 -6.18 -9.26 21.71
CA LEU A 138 -5.35 -9.42 22.89
C LEU A 138 -5.17 -10.93 23.14
N THR A 139 -3.92 -11.35 23.24
CA THR A 139 -3.49 -12.71 23.57
C THR A 139 -2.67 -12.68 24.86
N ASP A 140 -2.32 -13.85 25.39
CA ASP A 140 -1.45 -13.96 26.57
C ASP A 140 -0.05 -13.35 26.33
N GLU A 141 0.40 -13.33 25.07
CA GLU A 141 1.67 -12.71 24.63
C GLU A 141 1.52 -11.21 24.31
N GLY A 142 0.34 -10.63 24.52
CA GLY A 142 0.02 -9.25 24.22
C GLY A 142 -0.82 -9.07 22.96
N LEU A 143 -0.82 -7.86 22.41
CA LEU A 143 -1.64 -7.49 21.26
C LEU A 143 -1.04 -8.05 19.96
N ARG A 144 -1.83 -8.83 19.20
CA ARG A 144 -1.41 -9.45 17.94
C ARG A 144 -2.38 -9.15 16.79
N PRO A 145 -1.92 -9.09 15.53
CA PRO A 145 -2.81 -9.10 14.38
C PRO A 145 -3.74 -10.32 14.42
N ARG A 146 -5.03 -10.14 14.14
CA ARG A 146 -6.00 -11.24 14.17
C ARG A 146 -5.62 -12.38 13.21
N LEU A 147 -5.05 -12.03 12.05
CA LEU A 147 -4.60 -12.97 11.03
C LEU A 147 -3.49 -13.92 11.51
N ASP A 148 -2.75 -13.56 12.56
CA ASP A 148 -1.69 -14.40 13.12
C ASP A 148 -2.21 -15.38 14.17
N VAL A 149 -3.44 -15.17 14.65
CA VAL A 149 -4.02 -15.87 15.81
C VAL A 149 -5.21 -16.73 15.39
N GLU A 150 -6.02 -16.25 14.45
CA GLU A 150 -7.23 -16.91 13.98
C GLU A 150 -7.12 -17.28 12.50
N GLN A 151 -7.70 -18.42 12.13
CA GLN A 151 -7.76 -18.85 10.73
C GLN A 151 -8.91 -18.13 9.98
N PRO A 152 -8.62 -17.29 8.97
CA PRO A 152 -9.64 -16.70 8.12
C PRO A 152 -10.32 -17.72 7.18
N PRO A 153 -11.59 -17.48 6.81
CA PRO A 153 -12.24 -18.22 5.73
C PRO A 153 -11.48 -18.10 4.40
N ASP A 154 -11.56 -19.12 3.55
CA ASP A 154 -10.80 -19.18 2.29
C ASP A 154 -11.03 -17.98 1.36
N GLU A 155 -12.27 -17.47 1.30
CA GLU A 155 -12.58 -16.27 0.51
C GLU A 155 -11.87 -15.01 1.03
N VAL A 156 -11.64 -14.91 2.34
CA VAL A 156 -10.91 -13.82 2.98
C VAL A 156 -9.42 -13.98 2.68
N VAL A 157 -8.87 -15.19 2.77
CA VAL A 157 -7.47 -15.47 2.39
C VAL A 157 -7.22 -15.05 0.95
N ALA A 158 -8.05 -15.52 0.01
CA ALA A 158 -7.93 -15.19 -1.40
C ALA A 158 -8.03 -13.69 -1.66
N ALA A 159 -8.92 -12.98 -0.94
CA ALA A 159 -9.06 -11.53 -1.06
C ALA A 159 -7.84 -10.77 -0.53
N LEU A 160 -7.25 -11.20 0.58
CA LEU A 160 -6.03 -10.59 1.13
C LEU A 160 -4.80 -10.91 0.28
N ASP A 161 -4.70 -12.10 -0.30
CA ASP A 161 -3.65 -12.43 -1.25
C ASP A 161 -3.76 -11.62 -2.54
N TRP A 162 -4.99 -11.32 -2.98
CA TRP A 162 -5.22 -10.40 -4.09
C TRP A 162 -4.76 -8.99 -3.72
N ILE A 163 -5.16 -8.45 -2.56
CA ILE A 163 -4.81 -7.08 -2.18
C ILE A 163 -3.29 -6.92 -1.99
N LYS A 164 -2.62 -7.92 -1.39
CA LYS A 164 -1.17 -7.91 -1.18
C LYS A 164 -0.40 -7.83 -2.50
N ARG A 165 -0.84 -8.54 -3.54
CA ARG A 165 -0.22 -8.54 -4.87
C ARG A 165 -0.56 -7.30 -5.70
N LYS A 166 -1.78 -6.79 -5.55
CA LYS A 166 -2.31 -5.70 -6.38
C LYS A 166 -2.12 -4.32 -5.78
N SER A 167 -1.83 -4.20 -4.49
CA SER A 167 -1.58 -2.90 -3.85
C SER A 167 -0.50 -2.12 -4.58
N ILE A 168 -0.70 -0.81 -4.74
CA ILE A 168 0.34 0.09 -5.25
C ILE A 168 1.51 0.18 -4.27
N ASP A 169 2.64 0.61 -4.79
CA ASP A 169 3.84 0.92 -4.02
C ASP A 169 3.66 2.29 -3.34
N MET A 170 4.22 2.51 -2.15
CA MET A 170 4.03 3.77 -1.40
C MET A 170 4.43 5.00 -2.22
N THR A 171 5.50 4.90 -3.02
CA THR A 171 5.99 5.99 -3.89
C THR A 171 4.96 6.45 -4.92
N ALA A 172 3.98 5.63 -5.30
CA ALA A 172 2.89 6.05 -6.20
C ALA A 172 2.04 7.18 -5.59
N LEU A 173 1.96 7.27 -4.25
CA LEU A 173 1.28 8.36 -3.55
C LEU A 173 2.04 9.69 -3.60
N GLU A 174 3.24 9.75 -4.20
CA GLU A 174 3.88 11.02 -4.52
C GLU A 174 3.22 11.72 -5.73
N THR A 175 2.41 10.98 -6.50
CA THR A 175 1.67 11.48 -7.67
C THR A 175 0.30 12.03 -7.25
N ALA A 176 0.02 13.29 -7.57
CA ALA A 176 -1.18 14.00 -7.12
C ALA A 176 -2.51 13.32 -7.55
N SER A 177 -2.57 12.69 -8.73
CA SER A 177 -3.77 11.98 -9.20
C SER A 177 -4.12 10.74 -8.35
N VAL A 178 -3.10 10.02 -7.85
CA VAL A 178 -3.28 8.87 -6.96
C VAL A 178 -3.78 9.32 -5.60
N VAL A 179 -3.22 10.41 -5.07
CA VAL A 179 -3.67 11.03 -3.82
C VAL A 179 -5.11 11.53 -3.93
N ARG A 180 -5.46 12.19 -5.04
CA ARG A 180 -6.83 12.63 -5.33
C ARG A 180 -7.79 11.44 -5.38
N THR A 181 -7.40 10.32 -6.00
CA THR A 181 -8.20 9.09 -6.02
C THR A 181 -8.48 8.57 -4.61
N ALA A 182 -7.48 8.58 -3.71
CA ALA A 182 -7.67 8.19 -2.32
C ALA A 182 -8.67 9.12 -1.59
N LEU A 183 -8.56 10.43 -1.82
CA LEU A 183 -9.44 11.43 -1.22
C LEU A 183 -10.87 11.36 -1.76
N ASP A 184 -11.06 11.20 -3.07
CA ASP A 184 -12.38 11.09 -3.68
C ASP A 184 -13.09 9.79 -3.28
N THR A 185 -12.33 8.72 -3.01
CA THR A 185 -12.88 7.49 -2.43
C THR A 185 -13.56 7.76 -1.08
N LEU A 186 -13.09 8.73 -0.30
CA LEU A 186 -13.73 9.10 0.97
C LEU A 186 -15.09 9.77 0.79
N LYS A 187 -15.35 10.39 -0.38
CA LYS A 187 -16.63 11.01 -0.72
C LYS A 187 -17.70 10.00 -1.12
N LEU A 188 -17.37 8.72 -1.26
CA LEU A 188 -18.27 7.69 -1.74
C LEU A 188 -18.60 6.68 -0.63
N LYS A 189 -19.84 6.18 -0.64
CA LYS A 189 -20.27 4.99 0.09
C LYS A 189 -19.85 3.73 -0.67
N GLN A 190 -20.09 2.57 -0.05
CA GLN A 190 -19.80 1.27 -0.68
C GLN A 190 -20.62 1.00 -1.95
N ASP A 191 -21.82 1.57 -2.03
CA ASP A 191 -22.71 1.50 -3.20
C ASP A 191 -22.34 2.52 -4.29
N GLY A 192 -21.29 3.32 -4.09
CA GLY A 192 -20.84 4.36 -5.02
C GLY A 192 -21.62 5.67 -4.92
N THR A 193 -22.62 5.79 -4.05
CA THR A 193 -23.34 7.05 -3.82
C THR A 193 -22.56 7.99 -2.92
N ALA A 194 -22.96 9.27 -2.86
CA ALA A 194 -22.29 10.27 -2.02
C ALA A 194 -22.34 9.90 -0.52
N ALA A 195 -21.19 9.94 0.14
CA ALA A 195 -21.06 9.80 1.58
C ALA A 195 -21.54 11.06 2.30
N ALA A 196 -22.12 10.89 3.48
CA ALA A 196 -22.51 12.02 4.32
C ALA A 196 -21.27 12.87 4.68
N PRO A 197 -21.38 14.21 4.74
CA PRO A 197 -20.24 15.09 5.03
C PRO A 197 -19.49 14.73 6.31
N ASN A 198 -20.21 14.37 7.37
CA ASN A 198 -19.64 13.91 8.64
C ASN A 198 -18.81 12.61 8.51
N THR A 199 -19.16 11.73 7.56
CA THR A 199 -18.36 10.53 7.26
C THR A 199 -17.02 10.93 6.66
N VAL A 200 -17.01 11.87 5.71
CA VAL A 200 -15.79 12.35 5.07
C VAL A 200 -14.88 13.07 6.09
N LYS A 201 -15.47 13.94 6.92
CA LYS A 201 -14.76 14.63 8.02
C LYS A 201 -14.11 13.66 9.01
N ARG A 202 -14.76 12.53 9.33
CA ARG A 202 -14.21 11.49 10.22
C ARG A 202 -13.07 10.70 9.59
N LYS A 203 -13.19 10.36 8.30
CA LYS A 203 -12.21 9.49 7.61
C LYS A 203 -10.94 10.23 7.19
N ARG A 204 -11.04 11.51 6.80
CA ARG A 204 -9.90 12.29 6.30
C ARG A 204 -8.71 12.35 7.30
N PRO A 205 -8.90 12.61 8.61
CA PRO A 205 -7.81 12.60 9.57
C PRO A 205 -7.08 11.26 9.67
N VAL A 206 -7.78 10.13 9.55
CA VAL A 206 -7.16 8.80 9.56
C VAL A 206 -6.23 8.64 8.36
N LEU A 207 -6.68 8.98 7.15
CA LEU A 207 -5.82 8.95 5.95
C LEU A 207 -4.62 9.89 6.12
N SER A 208 -4.85 11.11 6.63
CA SER A 208 -3.77 12.07 6.87
C SER A 208 -2.74 11.55 7.86
N ASN A 209 -3.16 10.88 8.94
CA ASN A 209 -2.28 10.33 9.95
C ASN A 209 -1.51 9.10 9.42
N CYS A 210 -2.15 8.27 8.61
CA CYS A 210 -1.47 7.16 7.92
C CYS A 210 -0.36 7.69 7.00
N LEU A 211 -0.64 8.71 6.20
CA LEU A 211 0.37 9.32 5.31
C LEU A 211 1.49 10.05 6.08
N ARG A 212 1.18 10.66 7.24
CA ARG A 212 2.19 11.24 8.12
C ARG A 212 3.13 10.15 8.66
N TYR A 213 2.59 9.01 9.06
CA TYR A 213 3.38 7.87 9.49
C TYR A 213 4.25 7.29 8.36
N ALA A 214 3.80 7.36 7.10
CA ALA A 214 4.64 7.00 5.96
C ALA A 214 5.86 7.92 5.81
N VAL A 215 5.68 9.23 6.03
CA VAL A 215 6.79 10.20 6.02
C VAL A 215 7.74 9.95 7.19
N GLU A 216 7.21 9.69 8.39
CA GLU A 216 8.00 9.33 9.58
C GLU A 216 8.85 8.06 9.35
N ARG A 217 8.32 7.11 8.58
CA ARG A 217 9.03 5.89 8.17
C ARG A 217 9.89 6.07 6.92
N GLU A 218 10.06 7.30 6.43
CA GLU A 218 10.83 7.63 5.23
C GLU A 218 10.37 6.90 3.95
N LEU A 219 9.11 6.44 3.91
CA LEU A 219 8.50 5.80 2.75
C LEU A 219 8.00 6.81 1.71
N LEU A 220 7.82 8.06 2.14
CA LEU A 220 7.42 9.21 1.32
C LEU A 220 8.35 10.37 1.63
N THR A 221 8.78 11.07 0.58
CA THR A 221 9.70 12.22 0.71
C THR A 221 9.07 13.41 1.43
N ALA A 222 7.75 13.61 1.26
CA ALA A 222 7.00 14.70 1.87
C ALA A 222 5.51 14.35 1.98
N MET A 223 4.78 15.11 2.79
CA MET A 223 3.34 14.95 2.98
C MET A 223 2.58 15.18 1.65
N PRO A 224 1.96 14.14 1.05
CA PRO A 224 1.46 14.24 -0.32
C PRO A 224 0.12 14.99 -0.44
N LEU A 225 -0.62 15.17 0.66
CA LEU A 225 -1.89 15.89 0.67
C LEU A 225 -1.76 17.36 0.24
N GLY A 226 -0.59 17.99 0.44
CA GLY A 226 -0.36 19.38 0.03
C GLY A 226 -0.29 19.57 -1.49
N LYS A 227 -0.18 18.50 -2.27
CA LYS A 227 -0.12 18.55 -3.75
C LYS A 227 -1.49 18.59 -4.43
N VAL A 228 -2.57 18.40 -3.66
CA VAL A 228 -3.91 18.24 -4.22
C VAL A 228 -4.80 19.34 -3.66
N ASP A 229 -5.27 20.23 -4.54
CA ASP A 229 -6.41 21.08 -4.22
C ASP A 229 -7.67 20.19 -4.17
N TRP A 230 -8.17 19.97 -2.96
CA TRP A 230 -9.30 19.08 -2.67
C TRP A 230 -10.13 19.62 -1.51
N THR A 231 -11.40 19.83 -1.78
CA THR A 231 -12.37 20.34 -0.79
C THR A 231 -13.27 19.21 -0.28
N PRO A 232 -13.38 19.00 1.04
CA PRO A 232 -14.38 18.11 1.61
C PRO A 232 -15.80 18.67 1.38
N PRO A 233 -16.83 17.82 1.26
CA PRO A 233 -18.21 18.28 1.09
C PRO A 233 -18.66 19.19 2.27
N GLN A 234 -19.43 20.22 1.95
CA GLN A 234 -20.03 21.11 2.95
C GLN A 234 -21.02 20.32 3.82
N THR A 235 -21.10 20.69 5.10
CA THR A 235 -22.07 20.11 6.04
C THR A 235 -23.17 21.14 6.20
N GLU A 236 -24.40 20.81 5.81
CA GLU A 236 -25.56 21.46 6.40
C GLU A 236 -25.67 20.87 7.81
N ASP A 237 -25.22 21.61 8.81
CA ASP A 237 -25.58 21.30 10.18
C ASP A 237 -27.08 21.60 10.29
N GLU A 238 -27.92 20.60 10.01
CA GLU A 238 -29.33 20.65 10.40
C GLU A 238 -29.35 20.64 11.93
N ILE A 239 -29.30 21.83 12.50
CA ILE A 239 -29.57 22.06 13.92
C ILE A 239 -31.00 21.61 14.14
N ASP A 240 -31.20 20.45 14.76
CA ASP A 240 -32.51 20.06 15.26
C ASP A 240 -32.89 21.03 16.40
N THR A 241 -33.62 22.08 16.04
CA THR A 241 -34.08 23.13 16.96
C THR A 241 -35.09 22.64 17.99
N ARG A 242 -35.47 21.35 17.97
CA ARG A 242 -36.40 20.75 18.96
C ARG A 242 -35.78 20.53 20.34
N PHE A 243 -34.47 20.73 20.49
CA PHE A 243 -33.77 20.59 21.78
C PHE A 243 -32.97 21.84 22.19
N VAL A 244 -33.47 23.03 21.85
CA VAL A 244 -33.04 24.25 22.54
C VAL A 244 -33.86 24.39 23.82
N PRO A 245 -33.24 24.38 25.03
CA PRO A 245 -33.95 24.67 26.26
C PRO A 245 -34.62 26.03 26.14
N GLY A 246 -35.94 26.09 26.34
CA GLY A 246 -36.66 27.36 26.33
C GLY A 246 -36.13 28.31 27.42
N PRO A 247 -36.33 29.63 27.31
CA PRO A 247 -35.81 30.64 28.25
C PRO A 247 -36.14 30.39 29.73
N LYS A 248 -37.15 29.56 30.03
CA LYS A 248 -37.54 29.16 31.39
C LYS A 248 -36.62 28.12 32.02
N GLN A 249 -35.89 27.32 31.24
CA GLN A 249 -34.97 26.27 31.73
C GLN A 249 -33.53 26.77 31.95
N ALA A 250 -33.19 27.98 31.48
CA ALA A 250 -31.89 28.60 31.70
C ALA A 250 -31.78 29.40 33.01
N LYS A 251 -32.85 29.46 33.81
CA LYS A 251 -32.89 30.21 35.10
C LYS A 251 -32.73 29.34 36.34
N SER A 252 -32.42 28.05 36.17
CA SER A 252 -32.12 27.15 37.28
C SER A 252 -30.81 26.41 37.02
N SER A 253 -29.72 27.18 36.95
CA SER A 253 -28.33 26.71 37.02
C SER A 253 -27.52 27.75 37.77
#